data_AF-A0A2G2KXN5-F1
#
_entry.id   AF-A0A2G2KXN5-F1
#
_cell.length_a   1.000
_cell.length_b   1.000
_cell.length_c   1.000
_cell.angle_alpha   90.00
_cell.angle_beta   90.00
_cell.angle_gamma   90.00
#
_symmetry.space_group_name_H-M   'P 1'
#
loop_
_entity.id
_entity.type
_entity.pdbx_description
1 polymer ?
#
loop_
_entity_poly.entity_id
_entity_poly.type
_entity_poly.pdbx_seq_one_letter_code
_entity_poly.pdbx_strand_id
1 'polypeptide(L)'
;MLKLDDFFGLKLEEERSDISSLLNLIGVDYQINQTNVVRKIAASNGIDSPIVGVARRQQFLKMIKPLLVSDMLKYDANYYTKEVNTSSQHDRRYCSEEKLILVASVIASTKSLRVLKADPNIMSEKNIRENAFVGTRFDKMWDLLTKETQHIVDAFRKSKK
;
A
#
# COMPACT_ATOMS: atom_id res chain seq x y z
N MET A 1 2.05 3.53 -16.15
CA MET A 1 2.40 4.08 -14.82
C MET A 1 1.09 4.37 -14.11
N LEU A 2 0.94 3.94 -12.85
CA LEU A 2 -0.26 4.21 -12.06
C LEU A 2 -0.46 5.72 -11.88
N LYS A 3 -1.71 6.16 -11.95
CA LYS A 3 -2.19 7.52 -11.68
C LYS A 3 -3.04 7.50 -10.42
N LEU A 4 -3.19 8.67 -9.80
CA LEU A 4 -4.03 8.82 -8.61
C LEU A 4 -5.48 8.38 -8.88
N ASP A 5 -6.03 8.73 -10.05
CA ASP A 5 -7.40 8.37 -10.44
C ASP A 5 -7.64 6.85 -10.54
N ASP A 6 -6.59 6.03 -10.69
CA ASP A 6 -6.73 4.57 -10.72
C ASP A 6 -7.17 4.01 -9.35
N PHE A 7 -7.06 4.80 -8.27
CA PHE A 7 -7.52 4.44 -6.93
C PHE A 7 -8.96 4.89 -6.64
N PHE A 8 -9.58 5.66 -7.54
CA PHE A 8 -10.93 6.16 -7.34
C PHE A 8 -11.94 5.01 -7.25
N GLY A 9 -12.78 5.01 -6.20
CA GLY A 9 -13.84 4.02 -6.04
C GLY A 9 -13.36 2.59 -5.75
N LEU A 10 -12.06 2.40 -5.48
CA LEU A 10 -11.50 1.08 -5.19
C LEU A 10 -12.12 0.50 -3.91
N LYS A 11 -12.76 -0.67 -4.04
CA LYS A 11 -13.38 -1.40 -2.94
C LYS A 11 -12.37 -2.36 -2.32
N LEU A 12 -11.73 -1.92 -1.24
CA LEU A 12 -10.89 -2.81 -0.44
C LEU A 12 -11.78 -3.72 0.40
N GLU A 13 -11.71 -5.02 0.13
CA GLU A 13 -12.37 -6.02 0.97
C GLU A 13 -11.72 -6.05 2.35
N GLU A 14 -12.54 -6.10 3.41
CA GLU A 14 -12.03 -5.93 4.78
C GLU A 14 -11.18 -7.11 5.28
N GLU A 15 -11.38 -8.30 4.72
CA GLU A 15 -10.75 -9.54 5.18
C GLU A 15 -9.52 -9.97 4.39
N ARG A 16 -9.29 -9.43 3.19
CA ARG A 16 -8.15 -9.85 2.35
C ARG A 16 -6.87 -9.10 2.71
N SER A 17 -5.80 -9.85 2.97
CA SER A 17 -4.42 -9.35 3.11
C SER A 17 -3.46 -9.95 2.08
N ASP A 18 -3.96 -10.85 1.22
CA ASP A 18 -3.14 -11.46 0.18
C ASP A 18 -2.69 -10.41 -0.85
N ILE A 19 -1.36 -10.34 -1.01
CA ILE A 19 -0.72 -9.37 -1.89
C ILE A 19 -1.12 -9.60 -3.35
N SER A 20 -1.23 -10.86 -3.78
CA SER A 20 -1.50 -11.17 -5.19
C SER A 20 -2.90 -10.70 -5.58
N SER A 21 -3.88 -10.96 -4.72
CA SER A 21 -5.26 -10.49 -4.87
C SER A 21 -5.33 -8.96 -4.95
N LEU A 22 -4.59 -8.26 -4.08
CA LEU A 22 -4.59 -6.79 -4.05
C LEU A 22 -3.90 -6.19 -5.29
N LEU A 23 -2.77 -6.75 -5.73
CA LEU A 23 -2.09 -6.31 -6.94
C LEU A 23 -2.92 -6.58 -8.20
N ASN A 24 -3.69 -7.66 -8.22
CA ASN A 24 -4.65 -7.97 -9.29
C ASN A 24 -5.80 -6.97 -9.30
N LEU A 25 -6.37 -6.63 -8.13
CA LEU A 25 -7.42 -5.63 -8.01
C LEU A 25 -7.00 -4.26 -8.56
N ILE A 26 -5.74 -3.88 -8.35
CA ILE A 26 -5.15 -2.61 -8.84
C ILE A 26 -4.71 -2.72 -10.32
N GLY A 27 -4.64 -3.93 -10.87
CA GLY A 27 -4.22 -4.16 -12.27
C GLY A 27 -2.71 -4.06 -12.50
N VAL A 28 -1.89 -4.25 -11.46
CA VAL A 28 -0.42 -4.12 -11.55
C VAL A 28 0.35 -5.41 -11.24
N ASP A 29 -0.34 -6.50 -10.91
CA ASP A 29 0.30 -7.79 -10.59
C ASP A 29 1.30 -8.24 -11.66
N TYR A 30 0.90 -8.24 -12.93
CA TYR A 30 1.79 -8.59 -14.05
C TYR A 30 3.04 -7.71 -14.08
N GLN A 31 2.88 -6.39 -13.97
CA GLN A 31 3.99 -5.43 -14.02
C GLN A 31 4.97 -5.65 -12.86
N ILE A 32 4.46 -5.89 -11.66
CA ILE A 32 5.26 -6.19 -10.47
C ILE A 32 6.01 -7.51 -10.64
N ASN A 33 5.34 -8.55 -11.13
CA ASN A 33 5.92 -9.87 -11.37
C ASN A 33 6.99 -9.86 -12.46
N GLN A 34 6.94 -8.92 -13.41
CA GLN A 34 7.96 -8.75 -14.45
C GLN A 34 9.19 -7.96 -14.00
N THR A 35 9.19 -7.36 -12.81
CA THR A 35 10.38 -6.65 -12.32
C THR A 35 11.57 -7.59 -12.13
N ASN A 36 12.77 -7.13 -12.49
CA ASN A 36 14.00 -7.93 -12.36
C ASN A 36 14.21 -8.48 -10.94
N VAL A 37 13.83 -7.71 -9.92
CA VAL A 37 13.94 -8.11 -8.51
C VAL A 37 13.01 -9.29 -8.20
N VAL A 38 11.73 -9.17 -8.53
CA VAL A 38 10.74 -10.23 -8.25
C VAL A 38 11.05 -11.48 -9.06
N ARG A 39 11.35 -11.35 -10.36
CA ARG A 39 11.70 -12.49 -11.23
C ARG A 39 12.88 -13.30 -10.70
N LYS A 40 13.97 -12.63 -10.31
CA LYS A 40 15.17 -13.30 -9.78
C LYS A 40 14.89 -14.02 -8.47
N ILE A 41 14.17 -13.38 -7.55
CA ILE A 41 13.85 -13.99 -6.25
C ILE A 41 12.89 -15.18 -6.45
N ALA A 42 11.88 -15.04 -7.31
CA ALA A 42 10.92 -16.11 -7.58
C ALA A 42 11.58 -17.32 -8.25
N ALA A 43 12.47 -17.11 -9.21
CA ALA A 43 13.20 -18.19 -9.88
C ALA A 43 14.02 -19.06 -8.90
N SER A 44 14.56 -18.47 -7.83
CA SER A 44 15.37 -19.20 -6.85
C SER A 44 14.61 -19.77 -5.66
N ASN A 45 13.38 -19.31 -5.39
CA ASN A 45 12.67 -19.63 -4.13
C ASN A 45 11.24 -20.15 -4.34
N GLY A 46 10.72 -20.12 -5.56
CA GLY A 46 9.31 -20.36 -5.84
C GLY A 46 8.47 -19.08 -5.71
N ILE A 47 7.44 -18.98 -6.54
CA ILE A 47 6.58 -17.79 -6.68
C ILE A 47 5.77 -17.48 -5.41
N ASP A 48 5.42 -18.52 -4.66
CA ASP A 48 4.63 -18.42 -3.43
C ASP A 48 5.49 -18.25 -2.16
N SER A 49 6.81 -18.13 -2.31
CA SER A 49 7.69 -17.97 -1.15
C SER A 49 7.46 -16.62 -0.44
N PRO A 50 7.55 -16.59 0.92
CA PRO A 50 7.36 -15.35 1.67
C PRO A 50 8.26 -14.20 1.21
N ILE A 51 9.50 -14.50 0.83
CA ILE A 51 10.47 -13.50 0.35
C ILE A 51 10.06 -12.88 -1.00
N VAL A 52 9.39 -13.63 -1.88
CA VAL A 52 8.77 -13.07 -3.10
C VAL A 52 7.64 -12.14 -2.72
N GLY A 53 6.83 -12.52 -1.73
CA GLY A 53 5.79 -11.65 -1.16
C GLY A 53 6.34 -10.32 -0.63
N VAL A 54 7.50 -10.33 0.02
CA VAL A 54 8.20 -9.10 0.46
C VAL A 54 8.67 -8.28 -0.74
N ALA A 55 9.31 -8.93 -1.72
CA ALA A 55 9.80 -8.25 -2.92
C ALA A 55 8.67 -7.57 -3.70
N ARG A 56 7.52 -8.23 -3.88
CA ARG A 56 6.32 -7.68 -4.54
C ARG A 56 5.83 -6.41 -3.84
N ARG A 57 5.71 -6.44 -2.50
CA ARG A 57 5.30 -5.28 -1.68
C ARG A 57 6.27 -4.11 -1.84
N GLN A 58 7.57 -4.38 -1.78
CA GLN A 58 8.61 -3.36 -1.99
C GLN A 58 8.53 -2.72 -3.38
N GLN A 59 8.33 -3.52 -4.43
CA GLN A 59 8.20 -3.00 -5.80
C GLN A 59 6.93 -2.18 -5.97
N PHE A 60 5.83 -2.59 -5.36
CA PHE A 60 4.58 -1.83 -5.38
C PHE A 60 4.75 -0.46 -4.70
N LEU A 61 5.29 -0.42 -3.48
CA LEU A 61 5.54 0.86 -2.79
C LEU A 61 6.46 1.78 -3.60
N LYS A 62 7.50 1.24 -4.24
CA LYS A 62 8.37 2.01 -5.13
C LYS A 62 7.61 2.57 -6.34
N MET A 63 6.71 1.79 -6.92
CA MET A 63 5.87 2.22 -8.06
C MET A 63 4.94 3.38 -7.68
N ILE A 64 4.33 3.35 -6.49
CA ILE A 64 3.42 4.40 -6.03
C ILE A 64 4.11 5.53 -5.26
N LYS A 65 5.44 5.49 -5.10
CA LYS A 65 6.21 6.51 -4.39
C LYS A 65 5.88 7.94 -4.87
N PRO A 66 5.81 8.24 -6.19
CA PRO A 66 5.48 9.60 -6.66
C PRO A 66 4.13 10.10 -6.14
N LEU A 67 3.15 9.21 -5.97
CA LEU A 67 1.80 9.53 -5.48
C LEU A 67 1.78 9.70 -3.95
N LEU A 68 2.63 8.97 -3.23
CA LEU A 68 2.74 9.10 -1.78
C LEU A 68 3.49 10.37 -1.36
N VAL A 69 4.42 10.87 -2.19
CA VAL A 69 5.14 12.12 -1.89
C VAL A 69 4.45 13.38 -2.40
N SER A 70 3.49 13.25 -3.32
CA SER A 70 2.73 14.40 -3.83
C SER A 70 1.82 15.02 -2.76
N ASP A 71 1.50 16.31 -2.93
CA ASP A 71 0.56 17.00 -2.06
C ASP A 71 -0.83 16.36 -2.07
N MET A 72 -1.41 16.26 -0.88
CA MET A 72 -2.74 15.71 -0.66
C MET A 72 -3.65 16.78 -0.07
N LEU A 73 -4.96 16.63 -0.32
CA LEU A 73 -5.97 17.45 0.32
C LEU A 73 -5.93 17.25 1.84
N LYS A 74 -6.30 18.29 2.59
CA LYS A 74 -6.48 18.20 4.04
C LYS A 74 -7.56 17.18 4.38
N TYR A 75 -7.48 16.56 5.55
CA TYR A 75 -8.49 15.63 6.00
C TYR A 75 -9.86 16.32 6.12
N ASP A 76 -10.89 15.68 5.57
CA ASP A 76 -12.28 16.14 5.60
C ASP A 76 -13.10 15.12 6.39
N ALA A 77 -13.44 15.48 7.63
CA ALA A 77 -14.24 14.63 8.53
C ALA A 77 -15.67 14.43 8.02
N ASN A 78 -16.17 15.31 7.15
CA ASN A 78 -17.53 15.27 6.62
C ASN A 78 -17.62 14.67 5.22
N TYR A 79 -16.50 14.16 4.69
CA TYR A 79 -16.44 13.66 3.32
C TYR A 79 -17.46 12.54 3.04
N TYR A 80 -17.71 11.66 4.01
CA TYR A 80 -18.68 10.56 3.89
C TYR A 80 -20.08 10.88 4.42
N THR A 81 -20.28 12.05 5.02
CA THR A 81 -21.57 12.46 5.61
C THR A 81 -22.31 13.50 4.77
N LYS A 82 -21.65 14.12 3.79
CA LYS A 82 -22.30 15.01 2.82
C LYS A 82 -23.14 14.26 1.81
N GLU A 83 -24.23 14.87 1.35
CA GLU A 83 -25.20 14.26 0.42
C GLU A 83 -24.58 13.76 -0.88
N VAL A 84 -23.55 14.44 -1.40
CA VAL A 84 -22.83 14.04 -2.62
C VAL A 84 -21.33 14.14 -2.41
N ASN A 85 -20.62 13.02 -2.53
CA ASN A 85 -19.18 12.92 -2.33
C ASN A 85 -18.43 12.32 -3.53
N THR A 86 -19.03 12.35 -4.72
CA THR A 86 -18.40 11.86 -5.96
C THR A 86 -18.59 12.79 -7.16
N SER A 87 -19.33 13.89 -7.01
CA SER A 87 -19.75 14.75 -8.12
C SER A 87 -18.70 15.75 -8.55
N SER A 88 -17.82 16.20 -7.65
CA SER A 88 -16.77 17.16 -7.98
C SER A 88 -15.41 16.49 -8.20
N GLN A 89 -14.53 17.13 -8.98
CA GLN A 89 -13.13 16.69 -9.12
C GLN A 89 -12.39 16.72 -7.78
N HIS A 90 -12.75 17.64 -6.90
CA HIS A 90 -12.22 17.71 -5.54
C HIS A 90 -12.56 16.43 -4.76
N ASP A 91 -13.80 15.98 -4.83
CA ASP A 91 -14.25 14.78 -4.12
C ASP A 91 -13.62 13.51 -4.66
N ARG A 92 -13.52 13.41 -6.00
CA ARG A 92 -12.85 12.28 -6.66
C ARG A 92 -11.39 12.21 -6.25
N ARG A 93 -10.69 13.35 -6.24
CA ARG A 93 -9.31 13.44 -5.76
C ARG A 93 -9.20 13.01 -4.29
N TYR A 94 -10.07 13.51 -3.42
CA TYR A 94 -10.05 13.14 -2.00
C TYR A 94 -10.20 11.62 -1.81
N CYS A 95 -11.20 11.02 -2.48
CA CYS A 95 -11.43 9.57 -2.47
C CYS A 95 -10.18 8.81 -2.91
N SER A 96 -9.62 9.19 -4.06
CA SER A 96 -8.42 8.55 -4.62
C SER A 96 -7.22 8.62 -3.68
N GLU A 97 -6.99 9.77 -3.05
CA GLU A 97 -5.91 9.95 -2.07
C GLU A 97 -6.12 9.08 -0.82
N GLU A 98 -7.36 8.97 -0.34
CA GLU A 98 -7.68 8.10 0.80
C GLU A 98 -7.49 6.62 0.45
N LYS A 99 -7.99 6.19 -0.72
CA LYS A 99 -7.80 4.82 -1.20
C LYS A 99 -6.34 4.49 -1.45
N LEU A 100 -5.54 5.43 -1.95
CA LEU A 100 -4.10 5.28 -2.10
C LEU A 100 -3.42 5.04 -0.75
N ILE A 101 -3.74 5.85 0.28
CA ILE A 101 -3.19 5.67 1.63
C ILE A 101 -3.57 4.30 2.17
N LEU A 102 -4.85 3.93 2.07
CA LEU A 102 -5.37 2.65 2.54
C LEU A 102 -4.68 1.45 1.88
N VAL A 103 -4.59 1.45 0.55
CA VAL A 103 -3.87 0.43 -0.21
C VAL A 103 -2.43 0.33 0.26
N ALA A 104 -1.73 1.47 0.37
CA ALA A 104 -0.34 1.50 0.82
C ALA A 104 -0.20 0.92 2.23
N SER A 105 -1.13 1.22 3.14
CA SER A 105 -1.16 0.67 4.50
C SER A 105 -1.39 -0.83 4.53
N VAL A 106 -2.33 -1.38 3.73
CA VAL A 106 -2.54 -2.85 3.60
C VAL A 106 -1.28 -3.54 3.08
N ILE A 107 -0.67 -2.97 2.04
CA ILE A 107 0.55 -3.50 1.43
C ILE A 107 1.71 -3.51 2.44
N ALA A 108 1.92 -2.38 3.13
CA ALA A 108 3.03 -2.19 4.05
C ALA A 108 2.86 -3.02 5.33
N SER A 109 1.66 -3.01 5.93
CA SER A 109 1.41 -3.70 7.18
C SER A 109 1.33 -5.23 7.05
N THR A 110 1.11 -5.74 5.84
CA THR A 110 0.79 -7.15 5.58
C THR A 110 -0.51 -7.65 6.23
N LYS A 111 -1.29 -6.72 6.82
CA LYS A 111 -2.54 -6.97 7.53
C LYS A 111 -3.74 -6.63 6.65
N SER A 112 -4.89 -7.24 6.93
CA SER A 112 -6.13 -6.88 6.24
C SER A 112 -6.62 -5.50 6.71
N LEU A 113 -7.50 -4.88 5.93
CA LEU A 113 -8.07 -3.57 6.29
C LEU A 113 -8.81 -3.62 7.63
N ARG A 114 -9.51 -4.72 7.95
CA ARG A 114 -10.17 -4.91 9.26
C ARG A 114 -9.17 -4.84 10.41
N VAL A 115 -8.06 -5.56 10.29
CA VAL A 115 -7.02 -5.60 11.33
C VAL A 115 -6.34 -4.25 11.45
N LEU A 116 -6.08 -3.57 10.33
CA LEU A 116 -5.50 -2.23 10.32
C LEU A 116 -6.34 -1.22 11.09
N LYS A 117 -7.65 -1.20 10.88
CA LYS A 117 -8.57 -0.29 11.59
C LYS A 117 -8.64 -0.57 13.10
N ALA A 118 -8.35 -1.80 13.51
CA ALA A 118 -8.40 -2.22 14.91
C ALA A 118 -7.04 -2.11 15.63
N ASP A 119 -5.93 -1.95 14.91
CA ASP A 119 -4.59 -1.91 15.48
C ASP A 119 -4.19 -0.48 15.88
N PRO A 120 -4.15 -0.14 17.19
CA PRO A 120 -3.82 1.20 17.64
C PRO A 120 -2.37 1.61 17.35
N ASN A 121 -1.49 0.64 17.04
CA ASN A 121 -0.09 0.91 16.72
C ASN A 121 0.12 1.35 15.28
N ILE A 122 -0.89 1.22 14.42
CA ILE A 122 -0.81 1.64 13.03
C ILE A 122 -1.44 3.01 12.87
N MET A 123 -0.70 3.90 12.19
CA MET A 123 -1.15 5.26 11.96
C MET A 123 -2.41 5.28 11.11
N SER A 124 -3.45 5.98 11.56
CA SER A 124 -4.68 6.18 10.78
C SER A 124 -4.44 6.98 9.50
N GLU A 125 -5.36 6.84 8.55
CA GLU A 125 -5.35 7.54 7.27
C GLU A 125 -5.33 9.06 7.47
N LYS A 126 -6.10 9.56 8.45
CA LYS A 126 -6.07 10.95 8.90
C LYS A 126 -4.65 11.36 9.28
N ASN A 127 -4.01 10.60 10.17
CA ASN A 127 -2.68 10.92 10.66
C ASN A 127 -1.62 10.82 9.54
N ILE A 128 -1.73 9.87 8.62
CA ILE A 128 -0.84 9.73 7.46
C ILE A 128 -0.99 10.93 6.51
N ARG A 129 -2.23 11.35 6.26
CA ARG A 129 -2.58 12.50 5.41
C ARG A 129 -2.05 13.81 5.99
N GLU A 130 -2.29 14.05 7.28
CA GLU A 130 -2.00 15.34 7.93
C GLU A 130 -0.52 15.47 8.36
N ASN A 131 0.14 14.40 8.81
CA ASN A 131 1.48 14.49 9.40
C ASN A 131 2.62 14.37 8.38
N ALA A 132 2.53 14.98 7.21
CA ALA A 132 3.60 14.96 6.20
C ALA A 132 4.91 15.64 6.66
N PHE A 133 4.86 16.41 7.76
CA PHE A 133 6.00 17.15 8.30
C PHE A 133 7.01 16.25 9.04
N VAL A 134 6.58 15.08 9.54
CA VAL A 134 7.43 14.08 10.21
C VAL A 134 7.72 12.93 9.24
N GLY A 135 8.50 13.22 8.20
CA GLY A 135 8.83 12.29 7.11
C GLY A 135 7.74 12.16 6.05
N THR A 136 8.12 11.73 4.84
CA THR A 136 7.14 11.56 3.75
C THR A 136 6.22 10.38 4.04
N ARG A 137 5.01 10.39 3.46
CA ARG A 137 4.10 9.23 3.56
C ARG A 137 4.75 7.96 3.01
N PHE A 138 5.60 8.07 1.99
CA PHE A 138 6.37 6.95 1.48
C PHE A 138 7.31 6.38 2.55
N ASP A 139 8.06 7.22 3.26
CA ASP A 139 9.01 6.78 4.29
C ASP A 139 8.28 6.04 5.41
N LYS A 140 7.12 6.55 5.85
CA LYS A 140 6.28 5.87 6.85
C LYS A 140 5.82 4.49 6.40
N MET A 141 5.38 4.36 5.15
CA MET A 141 4.98 3.07 4.58
C MET A 141 6.17 2.11 4.43
N TRP A 142 7.34 2.65 4.08
CA TRP A 142 8.55 1.88 3.93
C TRP A 142 9.07 1.35 5.27
N ASP A 143 9.03 2.18 6.31
CA ASP A 143 9.40 1.80 7.67
C ASP A 143 8.45 0.75 8.23
N LEU A 144 7.15 0.91 8.01
CA LEU A 144 6.14 -0.09 8.41
C LEU A 144 6.39 -1.42 7.71
N LEU A 145 6.58 -1.42 6.38
CA LEU A 145 6.90 -2.63 5.62
C LEU A 145 8.17 -3.31 6.14
N THR A 146 9.21 -2.51 6.42
CA THR A 146 10.48 -3.02 6.92
C THR A 146 10.27 -3.73 8.26
N LYS A 147 9.58 -3.08 9.22
CA LYS A 147 9.28 -3.67 10.53
C LYS A 147 8.52 -4.99 10.42
N GLU A 148 7.47 -5.02 9.61
CA GLU A 148 6.59 -6.19 9.46
C GLU A 148 7.27 -7.35 8.70
N THR A 149 8.25 -7.06 7.83
CA THR A 149 8.89 -8.10 6.98
C THR A 149 10.33 -8.44 7.35
N GLN A 150 10.92 -7.76 8.33
CA GLN A 150 12.33 -7.95 8.74
C GLN A 150 12.63 -9.41 9.07
N HIS A 151 11.74 -10.08 9.82
CA HIS A 151 11.91 -11.48 10.21
C HIS A 151 11.99 -12.44 8.99
N ILE A 152 11.22 -12.16 7.93
CA ILE A 152 11.24 -12.93 6.66
C ILE A 152 12.59 -12.72 5.96
N VAL A 153 13.04 -11.47 5.88
CA VAL A 153 14.31 -11.12 5.24
C VAL A 153 15.50 -11.75 5.98
N ASP A 154 15.49 -11.76 7.31
CA ASP A 154 16.55 -12.36 8.11
C ASP A 154 16.56 -13.89 8.00
N ALA A 155 15.39 -14.53 8.00
CA ALA A 155 15.28 -15.97 7.74
C ALA A 155 15.84 -16.34 6.36
N PHE A 156 15.49 -15.57 5.32
CA PHE A 156 16.00 -15.76 3.96
C PHE A 156 17.52 -15.55 3.83
N ARG A 157 18.08 -14.58 4.56
CA ARG A 157 19.53 -14.35 4.58
C ARG A 157 20.27 -15.49 5.27
N LYS A 158 19.71 -16.05 6.33
CA LYS A 158 20.28 -17.20 7.05
C LYS A 158 20.26 -18.46 6.20
N SER A 159 19.19 -18.72 5.44
CA SER A 159 19.09 -19.91 4.58
C SER A 159 20.02 -19.89 3.36
N LYS A 160 20.65 -18.75 3.06
CA LYS A 160 21.63 -18.59 1.97
C LYS A 160 23.08 -18.64 2.43
N LYS A 161 23.33 -18.67 3.74
CA LYS A 161 24.65 -18.91 4.32
C LYS A 161 24.84 -20.40 4.53
#